data_AF-A0A061GXB1-F1
#
_entry.id   AF-A0A061GXB1-F1
#
_cell.length_a   1.000
_cell.length_b   1.000
_cell.length_c   1.000
_cell.angle_alpha   90.00
_cell.angle_beta   90.00
_cell.angle_gamma   90.00
#
_symmetry.space_group_name_H-M   'P 1'
#
loop_
_entity.id
_entity.type
_entity.pdbx_description
1 polymer ?
#
loop_
_entity_poly.entity_id
_entity_poly.type
_entity_poly.pdbx_seq_one_letter_code
_entity_poly.pdbx_strand_id
1 'polypeptide(L)'
;QLHGQRKVIGWQTLIGRCTISCFSVLITQSALFLVPLFFAASPILIQLTISALVFLAVVGFGGWCRRLHGFHASAPAFVFFNIFFFWGVYIAIVRQAISRFVDIVLNIEMIMLIIGLFRIMVKDPGFVAQESVCLDKLDESSVLGVQTNNESSLLQMRVRYCKSCKTYVQGFDHHCPAFGNCIGQKNYVFFMVLLVGFITTETFYAVCSSQFATKFPVLEGNMLETNPISVIARSTNAGAVSDLACLLHMFQYQN
;
A
#
# COMPACT_ATOMS: atom_id res chain seq x y z
N GLN A 1 -4.41 33.61 -4.37
CA GLN A 1 -4.63 32.67 -5.49
C GLN A 1 -3.28 32.06 -5.89
N LEU A 2 -2.91 30.91 -5.34
CA LEU A 2 -1.73 30.15 -5.81
C LEU A 2 -2.04 28.65 -5.71
N HIS A 3 -3.13 28.28 -6.36
CA HIS A 3 -3.47 26.91 -6.69
C HIS A 3 -2.95 26.67 -8.12
N GLY A 4 -1.66 26.44 -8.29
CA GLY A 4 -1.03 26.22 -9.60
C GLY A 4 0.29 25.49 -9.43
N GLN A 5 0.57 24.32 -10.00
CA GLN A 5 -0.13 23.54 -11.02
C GLN A 5 -0.10 22.06 -10.63
N ARG A 6 -1.19 21.52 -10.10
CA ARG A 6 -1.47 20.11 -10.33
C ARG A 6 -1.94 20.09 -11.78
N LYS A 7 -1.07 19.69 -12.74
CA LYS A 7 -1.48 19.47 -14.15
C LYS A 7 -2.82 18.74 -14.08
N VAL A 8 -3.89 19.36 -14.56
CA VAL A 8 -5.21 18.72 -14.58
C VAL A 8 -5.08 17.60 -15.61
N ILE A 9 -4.68 16.42 -15.12
CA ILE A 9 -4.58 15.20 -15.91
C ILE A 9 -5.99 14.98 -16.45
N GLY A 10 -6.15 14.98 -17.76
CA GLY A 10 -7.45 14.81 -18.40
C GLY A 10 -8.11 13.53 -17.89
N TRP A 11 -9.41 13.57 -17.61
CA TRP A 11 -10.13 12.48 -16.98
C TRP A 11 -9.93 11.13 -17.72
N GLN A 12 -9.87 11.15 -19.05
CA GLN A 12 -9.56 9.97 -19.87
C GLN A 12 -8.19 9.35 -19.56
N THR A 13 -7.15 10.18 -19.38
CA THR A 13 -5.82 9.71 -19.01
C THR A 13 -5.76 9.18 -17.58
N LEU A 14 -6.55 9.74 -16.66
CA LEU A 14 -6.69 9.21 -15.30
C LEU A 14 -7.39 7.84 -15.31
N ILE A 15 -8.48 7.71 -16.07
CA ILE A 15 -9.19 6.44 -16.26
C ILE A 15 -8.25 5.38 -16.82
N GLY A 16 -7.50 5.70 -17.88
CA GLY A 16 -6.52 4.77 -18.47
C GLY A 16 -5.46 4.30 -17.46
N ARG A 17 -4.94 5.19 -16.61
CA ARG A 17 -3.97 4.82 -15.57
C ARG A 17 -4.59 3.90 -14.51
N CYS A 18 -5.84 4.14 -14.14
CA CYS A 18 -6.57 3.30 -13.19
C CYS A 18 -6.91 1.93 -13.77
N THR A 19 -7.33 1.84 -15.04
CA THR A 19 -7.62 0.55 -15.69
C THR A 19 -6.36 -0.30 -15.78
N ILE A 20 -5.21 0.27 -16.15
CA ILE A 20 -3.92 -0.43 -16.16
C ILE A 20 -3.58 -0.97 -14.76
N SER A 21 -3.77 -0.16 -13.71
CA SER A 21 -3.55 -0.62 -12.34
C SER A 21 -4.47 -1.78 -11.95
N CYS A 22 -5.76 -1.71 -12.31
CA CYS A 22 -6.72 -2.79 -12.06
C CYS A 22 -6.30 -4.09 -12.74
N PHE A 23 -5.98 -4.07 -14.04
CA PHE A 23 -5.49 -5.24 -14.76
C PHE A 23 -4.19 -5.78 -14.15
N SER A 24 -3.27 -4.90 -13.75
CA SER A 24 -2.04 -5.31 -13.08
C SER A 24 -2.31 -6.05 -11.78
N VAL A 25 -3.28 -5.60 -10.97
CA VAL A 25 -3.70 -6.31 -9.74
C VAL A 25 -4.28 -7.65 -10.10
N LEU A 26 -5.26 -7.71 -11.00
CA LEU A 26 -5.92 -8.96 -11.38
C LEU A 26 -4.93 -10.01 -11.91
N ILE A 27 -4.00 -9.62 -12.78
CA ILE A 27 -2.97 -10.53 -13.31
C ILE A 27 -2.05 -11.02 -12.19
N THR A 28 -1.57 -10.12 -11.33
CA THR A 28 -0.65 -10.46 -10.23
C THR A 28 -1.31 -11.41 -9.24
N GLN A 29 -2.54 -11.09 -8.82
CA GLN A 29 -3.31 -11.89 -7.89
C GLN A 29 -3.72 -13.25 -8.49
N SER A 30 -4.10 -13.29 -9.77
CA SER A 30 -4.40 -14.55 -10.46
C SER A 30 -3.16 -15.43 -10.56
N ALA A 31 -2.00 -14.86 -10.86
CA ALA A 31 -0.75 -15.62 -10.94
C ALA A 31 -0.34 -16.19 -9.57
N LEU A 32 -0.47 -15.40 -8.50
CA LEU A 32 -0.24 -15.85 -7.13
C LEU A 32 -1.22 -16.94 -6.69
N PHE A 33 -2.48 -16.79 -7.09
CA PHE A 33 -3.53 -17.77 -6.82
C PHE A 33 -3.20 -19.16 -7.40
N LEU A 34 -2.58 -19.21 -8.59
CA LEU A 34 -2.21 -20.45 -9.26
C LEU A 34 -1.07 -21.21 -8.55
N VAL A 35 -0.24 -20.56 -7.75
CA VAL A 35 0.95 -21.21 -7.16
C VAL A 35 0.56 -22.38 -6.26
N PRO A 36 -0.31 -22.24 -5.24
CA PRO A 36 -0.70 -23.40 -4.44
C PRO A 36 -1.60 -24.41 -5.16
N LEU A 37 -2.17 -24.04 -6.31
CA LEU A 37 -2.92 -24.97 -7.16
C LEU A 37 -1.99 -25.95 -7.86
N PHE A 38 -0.92 -25.46 -8.50
CA PHE A 38 0.06 -26.32 -9.18
C PHE A 38 1.03 -27.00 -8.21
N PHE A 39 1.35 -26.36 -7.09
CA PHE A 39 2.32 -26.85 -6.10
C PHE A 39 1.65 -27.30 -4.81
N ALA A 40 0.43 -27.83 -4.88
CA ALA A 40 -0.38 -28.23 -3.70
C ALA A 40 0.32 -29.26 -2.79
N ALA A 41 1.16 -30.13 -3.37
CA ALA A 41 1.93 -31.15 -2.65
C ALA A 41 3.22 -30.61 -2.01
N SER A 42 3.65 -29.39 -2.35
CA SER A 42 4.87 -28.78 -1.83
C SER A 42 4.65 -28.19 -0.42
N PRO A 43 5.68 -28.18 0.44
CA PRO A 43 5.64 -27.48 1.72
C PRO A 43 5.31 -25.98 1.56
N ILE A 44 4.66 -25.40 2.57
CA ILE A 44 4.25 -23.98 2.57
C ILE A 44 5.43 -23.04 2.30
N LEU A 45 6.61 -23.34 2.85
CA LEU A 45 7.80 -22.52 2.63
C LEU A 45 8.20 -22.47 1.14
N ILE A 46 8.08 -23.59 0.42
CA ILE A 46 8.37 -23.65 -1.02
C ILE A 46 7.27 -22.90 -1.81
N GLN A 47 6.01 -23.03 -1.40
CA GLN A 47 4.92 -22.27 -2.04
C GLN A 47 5.10 -20.76 -1.85
N LEU A 48 5.56 -20.30 -0.68
CA LEU A 48 5.85 -18.90 -0.41
C LEU A 48 7.02 -18.37 -1.25
N THR A 49 8.10 -19.15 -1.39
CA THR A 49 9.26 -18.74 -2.22
C THR A 49 8.88 -18.68 -3.70
N ILE A 50 8.14 -19.67 -4.20
CA ILE A 50 7.62 -19.64 -5.58
C ILE A 50 6.68 -18.45 -5.78
N SER A 51 5.79 -18.17 -4.81
CA SER A 51 4.88 -17.01 -4.88
C SER A 51 5.64 -15.69 -4.96
N ALA A 52 6.70 -15.52 -4.16
CA ALA A 52 7.56 -14.35 -4.22
C ALA A 52 8.27 -14.22 -5.58
N LEU A 53 8.79 -15.32 -6.13
CA LEU A 53 9.42 -15.32 -7.46
C LEU A 53 8.42 -14.99 -8.58
N VAL A 54 7.21 -15.56 -8.53
CA VAL A 54 6.12 -15.27 -9.48
C VAL A 54 5.71 -13.81 -9.38
N PHE A 55 5.55 -13.28 -8.17
CA PHE A 55 5.25 -11.87 -7.95
C PHE A 55 6.28 -10.96 -8.61
N LEU A 56 7.57 -11.19 -8.33
CA LEU A 56 8.67 -10.40 -8.90
C LEU A 56 8.71 -10.52 -10.43
N ALA A 57 8.48 -11.71 -10.98
CA ALA A 57 8.42 -11.92 -12.42
C ALA A 57 7.25 -11.17 -13.06
N VAL A 58 6.04 -11.25 -12.49
CA VAL A 58 4.83 -10.59 -13.02
C VAL A 58 4.94 -9.07 -12.92
N VAL A 59 5.36 -8.55 -11.76
CA VAL A 59 5.53 -7.10 -11.55
C VAL A 59 6.68 -6.56 -12.41
N GLY A 60 7.79 -7.29 -12.50
CA GLY A 60 8.96 -6.93 -13.31
C GLY A 60 8.64 -6.91 -14.80
N PHE A 61 8.03 -7.98 -15.32
CA PHE A 61 7.59 -8.06 -16.71
C PHE A 61 6.51 -7.02 -17.03
N GLY A 62 5.51 -6.86 -16.15
CA GLY A 62 4.51 -5.80 -16.29
C GLY A 62 5.13 -4.41 -16.30
N GLY A 63 6.16 -4.18 -15.48
CA GLY A 63 6.95 -2.94 -15.49
C GLY A 63 7.70 -2.72 -16.79
N TRP A 64 8.32 -3.76 -17.34
CA TRP A 64 9.01 -3.71 -18.62
C TRP A 64 8.04 -3.42 -19.77
N CYS A 65 6.91 -4.14 -19.85
CA CYS A 65 5.87 -3.89 -20.86
C CYS A 65 5.33 -2.45 -20.79
N ARG A 66 5.11 -1.93 -19.58
CA ARG A 66 4.68 -0.52 -19.38
C ARG A 66 5.70 0.47 -19.92
N ARG A 67 7.00 0.22 -19.71
CA ARG A 67 8.09 1.06 -20.25
C ARG A 67 8.13 1.00 -21.78
N LEU A 68 7.93 -0.17 -22.38
CA LEU A 68 7.92 -0.34 -23.84
C LEU A 68 6.75 0.38 -24.52
N HIS A 69 5.55 0.27 -23.95
CA HIS A 69 4.33 0.85 -24.56
C HIS A 69 4.03 2.28 -24.06
N GLY A 70 4.85 2.86 -23.18
CA GLY A 70 4.63 4.20 -22.62
C GLY A 70 3.43 4.30 -21.66
N PHE A 71 2.91 3.17 -21.19
CA PHE A 71 1.78 3.12 -20.28
C PHE A 71 2.19 3.45 -18.85
N HIS A 72 1.44 4.35 -18.22
CA HIS A 72 1.67 4.73 -16.84
C HIS A 72 0.58 4.09 -15.97
N ALA A 73 0.98 3.40 -14.91
CA ALA A 73 0.04 2.90 -13.89
C ALA A 73 -0.07 3.94 -12.76
N SER A 74 -1.24 3.99 -12.11
CA SER A 74 -1.42 4.77 -10.89
C SER A 74 -1.10 3.89 -9.68
N ALA A 75 -0.02 4.19 -8.97
CA ALA A 75 0.34 3.46 -7.75
C ALA A 75 -0.74 3.55 -6.66
N PRO A 76 -1.42 4.70 -6.42
CA PRO A 76 -2.55 4.75 -5.50
C PRO A 76 -3.74 3.89 -5.95
N ALA A 77 -4.03 3.86 -7.25
CA ALA A 77 -5.08 2.98 -7.76
C ALA A 77 -4.71 1.50 -7.59
N PHE A 78 -3.42 1.14 -7.73
CA PHE A 78 -2.96 -0.22 -7.49
C PHE A 78 -3.19 -0.66 -6.04
N VAL A 79 -2.84 0.18 -5.05
CA VAL A 79 -3.14 -0.10 -3.63
C VAL A 79 -4.65 -0.22 -3.41
N PHE A 80 -5.44 0.70 -3.95
CA PHE A 80 -6.90 0.68 -3.84
C PHE A 80 -7.49 -0.62 -4.39
N PHE A 81 -7.16 -1.01 -5.62
CA PHE A 81 -7.70 -2.24 -6.21
C PHE A 81 -7.25 -3.51 -5.49
N ASN A 82 -6.06 -3.56 -4.88
CA ASN A 82 -5.67 -4.68 -4.02
C ASN A 82 -6.58 -4.79 -2.80
N ILE A 83 -6.88 -3.69 -2.11
CA ILE A 83 -7.81 -3.70 -0.96
C ILE A 83 -9.17 -4.28 -1.36
N PHE A 84 -9.72 -3.83 -2.50
CA PHE A 84 -11.01 -4.35 -3.00
C PHE A 84 -10.93 -5.82 -3.41
N PHE A 85 -9.83 -6.25 -4.02
CA PHE A 85 -9.62 -7.64 -4.37
C PHE A 85 -9.62 -8.54 -3.13
N PHE A 86 -8.81 -8.20 -2.11
CA PHE A 86 -8.78 -8.93 -0.85
C PHE A 86 -10.14 -8.92 -0.15
N TRP A 87 -10.84 -7.79 -0.13
CA TRP A 87 -12.18 -7.71 0.45
C TRP A 87 -13.18 -8.61 -0.28
N GLY A 88 -13.12 -8.66 -1.62
CA GLY A 88 -13.97 -9.53 -2.43
C GLY A 88 -13.69 -11.01 -2.19
N VAL A 89 -12.43 -11.41 -2.16
CA VAL A 89 -12.00 -12.79 -1.85
C VAL A 89 -12.43 -13.18 -0.43
N TYR A 90 -12.24 -12.28 0.54
CA TYR A 90 -12.70 -12.44 1.91
C TYR A 90 -14.21 -12.71 1.98
N ILE A 91 -15.03 -11.88 1.34
CA ILE A 91 -16.50 -12.03 1.33
C ILE A 91 -16.91 -13.33 0.66
N ALA A 92 -16.28 -13.68 -0.46
CA ALA A 92 -16.64 -14.85 -1.26
C ALA A 92 -16.28 -16.18 -0.58
N ILE A 93 -15.10 -16.26 0.04
CA ILE A 93 -14.52 -17.52 0.50
C ILE A 93 -14.42 -17.55 2.03
N VAL A 94 -13.65 -16.63 2.63
CA VAL A 94 -13.26 -16.70 4.04
C VAL A 94 -14.45 -16.47 4.99
N ARG A 95 -15.41 -15.63 4.58
CA ARG A 95 -16.58 -15.28 5.39
C ARG A 95 -17.40 -16.49 5.86
N GLN A 96 -17.43 -17.56 5.07
CA GLN A 96 -18.18 -18.78 5.39
C GLN A 96 -17.58 -19.55 6.58
N ALA A 97 -16.32 -19.28 6.91
CA ALA A 97 -15.54 -20.02 7.89
C ALA A 97 -15.43 -19.36 9.28
N ILE A 98 -15.80 -18.09 9.37
CA ILE A 98 -15.51 -17.24 10.53
C ILE A 98 -16.77 -16.91 11.33
N SER A 99 -16.58 -16.59 12.61
CA SER A 99 -17.70 -16.14 13.46
C SER A 99 -18.23 -14.77 13.01
N ARG A 100 -19.51 -14.48 13.29
CA ARG A 100 -20.11 -13.17 13.00
C ARG A 100 -19.35 -12.00 13.63
N PHE A 101 -18.77 -12.21 14.82
CA PHE A 101 -17.97 -11.17 15.48
C PHE A 101 -16.71 -10.84 14.68
N VAL A 102 -15.95 -11.87 14.27
CA VAL A 102 -14.77 -11.70 13.41
C VAL A 102 -15.14 -11.09 12.06
N ASP A 103 -16.30 -11.46 11.50
CA ASP A 103 -16.81 -10.88 10.24
C ASP A 103 -17.03 -9.37 10.39
N ILE A 104 -17.68 -8.93 11.47
CA ILE A 104 -17.90 -7.50 11.74
C ILE A 104 -16.57 -6.76 11.89
N VAL A 105 -15.62 -7.31 12.66
CA VAL A 105 -14.31 -6.68 12.89
C VAL A 105 -13.55 -6.51 11.57
N LEU A 106 -13.43 -7.55 10.75
CA LEU A 106 -12.73 -7.48 9.46
C LEU A 106 -13.36 -6.46 8.52
N ASN A 107 -14.70 -6.40 8.42
CA ASN A 107 -15.36 -5.39 7.60
C ASN A 107 -15.12 -3.96 8.10
N ILE A 108 -15.11 -3.75 9.42
CA ILE A 108 -14.79 -2.44 10.01
C ILE A 108 -13.34 -2.06 9.67
N GLU A 109 -12.38 -2.97 9.83
CA GLU A 109 -10.98 -2.74 9.47
C GLU A 109 -10.82 -2.37 7.98
N MET A 110 -11.48 -3.10 7.08
CA MET A 110 -11.45 -2.79 5.64
C MET A 110 -12.03 -1.40 5.32
N ILE A 111 -13.15 -1.04 5.93
CA ILE A 111 -13.75 0.30 5.78
C ILE A 111 -12.78 1.37 6.30
N MET A 112 -12.15 1.14 7.46
CA MET A 112 -11.19 2.06 8.05
C MET A 112 -9.93 2.22 7.18
N LEU A 113 -9.43 1.15 6.55
CA LEU A 113 -8.34 1.20 5.58
C LEU A 113 -8.69 2.05 4.36
N ILE A 114 -9.89 1.86 3.80
CA ILE A 114 -10.36 2.64 2.66
C ILE A 114 -10.44 4.13 3.03
N ILE A 115 -11.05 4.47 4.17
CA ILE A 115 -11.13 5.85 4.67
C ILE A 115 -9.72 6.41 4.92
N GLY A 116 -8.84 5.64 5.54
CA GLY A 116 -7.45 6.03 5.83
C GLY A 116 -6.67 6.32 4.54
N LEU A 117 -6.82 5.47 3.52
CA LEU A 117 -6.21 5.64 2.20
C LEU A 117 -6.66 6.95 1.53
N PHE A 118 -7.98 7.21 1.51
CA PHE A 118 -8.48 8.47 0.96
C PHE A 118 -8.00 9.68 1.76
N ARG A 119 -7.94 9.57 3.10
CA ARG A 119 -7.44 10.65 3.95
C ARG A 119 -5.97 10.96 3.66
N ILE A 120 -5.09 9.95 3.58
CA ILE A 120 -3.66 10.20 3.36
C ILE A 120 -3.37 10.78 1.97
N MET A 121 -4.16 10.40 0.95
CA MET A 121 -4.06 10.96 -0.41
C MET A 121 -4.40 12.46 -0.48
N VAL A 122 -5.34 12.93 0.35
CA VAL A 122 -5.85 14.31 0.29
C VAL A 122 -5.23 15.21 1.37
N LYS A 123 -4.76 14.65 2.48
CA LYS A 123 -4.25 15.42 3.62
C LYS A 123 -3.02 16.26 3.21
N ASP A 124 -3.04 17.54 3.60
CA ASP A 124 -1.88 18.42 3.48
C ASP A 124 -0.71 17.84 4.32
N PRO A 125 0.44 17.51 3.70
CA PRO A 125 1.64 17.07 4.41
C PRO A 125 2.31 18.20 5.20
N GLY A 126 1.97 19.45 4.91
CA GLY A 126 2.63 20.65 5.40
C GLY A 126 3.32 21.41 4.27
N PHE A 127 2.62 21.68 3.16
CA PHE A 127 3.17 22.48 2.08
C PHE A 127 3.47 23.91 2.56
N VAL A 128 4.65 24.41 2.19
CA VAL A 128 5.15 25.74 2.55
C VAL A 128 5.22 26.61 1.30
N ALA A 129 4.76 27.86 1.39
CA ALA A 129 4.87 28.82 0.30
C ALA A 129 6.34 29.17 0.02
N GLN A 130 6.71 29.30 -1.25
CA GLN A 130 8.10 29.60 -1.63
C GLN A 130 8.56 30.98 -1.13
N GLU A 131 7.64 31.94 -1.03
CA GLU A 131 7.90 33.29 -0.51
C GLU A 131 8.32 33.27 0.97
N SER A 132 7.70 32.42 1.80
CA SER A 132 8.06 32.31 3.22
C SER A 132 9.43 31.67 3.43
N VAL A 133 9.84 30.74 2.55
CA VAL A 133 11.18 30.12 2.61
C VAL A 133 12.29 31.11 2.21
N CYS A 134 12.00 32.04 1.29
CA CYS A 134 12.96 33.07 0.89
C CYS A 134 13.10 34.16 1.95
N LEU A 135 11.99 34.51 2.62
CA LEU A 135 11.95 35.53 3.66
C LEU A 135 12.73 35.09 4.91
N ASP A 136 12.57 33.84 5.35
CA ASP A 136 13.38 33.26 6.45
C ASP A 136 14.89 33.31 6.15
N LYS A 137 15.30 33.02 4.90
CA LYS A 137 16.72 33.08 4.50
C LYS A 137 17.28 34.50 4.48
N LEU A 138 16.44 35.51 4.26
CA LEU A 138 16.86 36.91 4.28
C LEU A 138 16.97 37.42 5.72
N ASP A 139 16.06 37.01 6.61
CA ASP A 139 16.07 37.40 8.03
C ASP A 139 17.27 36.80 8.77
N GLU A 140 17.59 35.52 8.52
CA GLU A 140 18.76 34.85 9.11
C GLU A 140 20.11 35.47 8.67
N SER A 141 20.15 36.10 7.49
CA SER A 141 21.34 36.81 7.01
C SER A 141 21.55 38.20 7.63
N SER A 142 20.54 38.74 8.33
CA SER A 142 20.54 40.10 8.87
C SER A 142 20.83 40.21 10.37
N VAL A 143 20.82 39.09 11.11
CA VAL A 143 21.04 39.07 12.57
C VAL A 143 22.39 38.43 12.91
N LEU A 144 23.47 39.15 12.64
CA LEU A 144 24.77 38.88 13.26
C LEU A 144 24.82 39.61 14.61
N GLY A 145 24.26 38.99 15.65
CA GLY A 145 24.39 39.51 17.01
C GLY A 145 23.49 38.84 18.03
N VAL A 146 24.14 38.21 19.03
CA VAL A 146 23.63 37.76 20.33
C VAL A 146 23.24 36.27 20.41
N GLN A 147 24.13 35.52 21.08
CA GLN A 147 23.85 34.22 21.68
C GLN A 147 22.74 34.35 22.74
N THR A 148 21.70 33.52 22.62
CA THR A 148 20.95 33.00 23.77
C THR A 148 20.61 31.54 23.51
N ASN A 149 20.94 30.70 24.49
CA ASN A 149 20.62 29.29 24.57
C ASN A 149 19.18 28.99 24.14
N ASN A 150 19.00 28.29 23.02
CA ASN A 150 17.73 27.66 22.64
C ASN A 150 18.05 26.34 21.91
N GLU A 151 18.24 25.27 22.69
CA GLU A 151 18.13 23.89 22.16
C GLU A 151 16.72 23.59 21.58
N SER A 152 15.78 24.52 21.72
CA SER A 152 14.42 24.45 21.19
C SER A 152 14.25 24.94 19.74
N SER A 153 15.21 25.69 19.18
CA SER A 153 15.16 26.20 17.79
C SER A 153 15.92 25.34 16.77
N LEU A 154 16.63 24.29 17.19
CA LEU A 154 17.18 23.27 16.27
C LEU A 154 16.21 22.12 15.97
N LEU A 155 15.09 22.05 16.72
CA LEU A 155 13.91 21.24 16.37
C LEU A 155 13.00 21.94 15.34
N GLN A 156 13.37 23.13 14.89
CA GLN A 156 12.69 23.93 13.88
C GLN A 156 12.67 23.19 12.54
N MET A 157 11.58 22.43 12.35
CA MET A 157 10.87 22.24 11.09
C MET A 157 11.79 22.15 9.87
N ARG A 158 12.45 21.00 9.68
CA ARG A 158 13.24 20.71 8.47
C ARG A 158 12.32 20.76 7.24
N VAL A 159 12.22 21.93 6.62
CA VAL A 159 11.54 22.12 5.34
C VAL A 159 12.47 21.60 4.25
N ARG A 160 12.01 20.64 3.45
CA ARG A 160 12.78 20.11 2.32
C ARG A 160 11.95 20.14 1.05
N TYR A 161 12.64 20.24 -0.09
CA TYR A 161 12.00 20.29 -1.40
C TYR A 161 11.72 18.88 -1.92
N CYS A 162 10.46 18.59 -2.26
CA CYS A 162 10.08 17.37 -2.94
C CYS A 162 10.17 17.57 -4.46
N LYS A 163 11.04 16.83 -5.14
CA LYS A 163 11.18 16.88 -6.61
C LYS A 163 9.91 16.41 -7.35
N SER A 164 9.21 15.41 -6.79
CA SER A 164 8.00 14.84 -7.39
C SER A 164 6.82 15.80 -7.35
N CYS A 165 6.59 16.45 -6.20
CA CYS A 165 5.50 17.43 -6.02
C CYS A 165 5.91 18.86 -6.41
N LYS A 166 7.19 19.11 -6.65
CA LYS A 166 7.78 20.42 -6.99
C LYS A 166 7.43 21.52 -5.99
N THR A 167 7.51 21.20 -4.71
CA THR A 167 7.14 22.11 -3.62
C THR A 167 7.91 21.78 -2.35
N TYR A 168 8.01 22.76 -1.45
CA TYR A 168 8.63 22.61 -0.14
C TYR A 168 7.61 22.03 0.85
N VAL A 169 8.06 21.05 1.64
CA VAL A 169 7.24 20.35 2.64
C VAL A 169 7.91 20.47 4.00
N GLN A 170 7.14 20.87 4.99
CA GLN A 170 7.56 21.00 6.37
C GLN A 170 7.67 19.64 7.06
N GLY A 171 8.81 19.39 7.71
CA GLY A 171 9.12 18.09 8.30
C GLY A 171 9.02 16.97 7.26
N PHE A 172 9.50 17.25 6.04
CA PHE A 172 9.47 16.30 4.93
C PHE A 172 10.21 15.02 5.30
N ASP A 173 9.48 13.90 5.26
CA ASP A 173 10.03 12.57 5.38
C ASP A 173 10.36 12.04 3.98
N HIS A 174 9.34 11.71 3.20
CA HIS A 174 9.50 11.21 1.84
C HIS A 174 8.29 11.53 0.95
N HIS A 175 8.44 11.35 -0.36
CA HIS A 175 7.29 11.27 -1.28
C HIS A 175 6.88 9.82 -1.39
N CYS A 176 5.60 9.50 -1.15
CA CYS A 176 5.10 8.14 -1.23
C CYS A 176 4.31 7.94 -2.53
N PRO A 177 4.84 7.21 -3.53
CA PRO A 177 4.10 6.92 -4.76
C PRO A 177 2.82 6.13 -4.50
N ALA A 178 2.83 5.24 -3.50
CA ALA A 178 1.68 4.42 -3.12
C ALA A 178 0.45 5.26 -2.72
N PHE A 179 0.66 6.48 -2.21
CA PHE A 179 -0.42 7.42 -1.90
C PHE A 179 -0.48 8.61 -2.86
N GLY A 180 0.51 8.75 -3.74
CA GLY A 180 0.63 9.90 -4.64
C GLY A 180 0.76 11.24 -3.91
N ASN A 181 1.27 11.21 -2.68
CA ASN A 181 1.36 12.37 -1.79
C ASN A 181 2.67 12.34 -1.00
N CYS A 182 3.11 13.50 -0.50
CA CYS A 182 4.23 13.55 0.44
C CYS A 182 3.80 13.11 1.83
N ILE A 183 4.73 12.53 2.58
CA ILE A 183 4.63 12.33 4.02
C ILE A 183 5.49 13.41 4.68
N GLY A 184 4.85 14.20 5.54
CA GLY A 184 5.45 15.31 6.25
C GLY A 184 4.84 15.47 7.63
N GLN A 185 5.22 16.54 8.31
CA GLN A 185 4.88 16.74 9.72
C GLN A 185 3.36 16.64 10.01
N LYS A 186 2.51 17.16 9.11
CA LYS A 186 1.05 17.23 9.34
C LYS A 186 0.29 15.95 9.06
N ASN A 187 0.89 14.98 8.37
CA ASN A 187 0.23 13.72 8.00
C ASN A 187 1.01 12.46 8.41
N TYR A 188 2.18 12.60 9.04
CA TYR A 188 3.00 11.49 9.51
C TYR A 188 2.26 10.52 10.44
N VAL A 189 1.50 11.03 11.41
CA VAL A 189 0.72 10.17 12.33
C VAL A 189 -0.36 9.39 11.57
N PHE A 190 -1.04 10.02 10.61
CA PHE A 190 -2.03 9.34 9.76
C PHE A 190 -1.39 8.23 8.93
N PHE A 191 -0.19 8.48 8.39
CA PHE A 191 0.59 7.47 7.68
C PHE A 191 0.91 6.28 8.57
N MET A 192 1.39 6.51 9.80
CA MET A 192 1.72 5.43 10.73
C MET A 192 0.51 4.61 11.16
N VAL A 193 -0.61 5.27 11.48
CA VAL A 193 -1.86 4.57 11.82
C VAL A 193 -2.35 3.72 10.64
N LEU A 194 -2.28 4.25 9.42
CA LEU A 194 -2.65 3.50 8.22
C LEU A 194 -1.74 2.30 7.97
N LEU A 195 -0.42 2.47 8.15
CA LEU A 195 0.56 1.39 8.00
C LEU A 195 0.32 0.26 9.01
N VAL A 196 0.12 0.61 10.28
CA VAL A 196 -0.25 -0.36 11.32
C VAL A 196 -1.56 -1.04 10.96
N GLY A 197 -2.56 -0.28 10.51
CA GLY A 197 -3.85 -0.80 10.05
C GLY A 197 -3.70 -1.85 8.94
N PHE A 198 -2.84 -1.59 7.94
CA PHE A 198 -2.57 -2.56 6.87
C PHE A 198 -1.98 -3.85 7.43
N ILE A 199 -0.95 -3.75 8.28
CA ILE A 199 -0.30 -4.91 8.90
C ILE A 199 -1.30 -5.71 9.78
N THR A 200 -2.11 -5.04 10.59
CA THR A 200 -3.11 -5.72 11.43
C THR A 200 -4.17 -6.42 10.59
N THR A 201 -4.69 -5.78 9.54
CA THR A 201 -5.73 -6.38 8.69
C THR A 201 -5.19 -7.58 7.92
N GLU A 202 -3.98 -7.46 7.37
CA GLU A 202 -3.25 -8.54 6.68
C GLU A 202 -3.01 -9.75 7.59
N THR A 203 -2.49 -9.51 8.79
CA THR A 203 -2.24 -10.58 9.77
C THR A 203 -3.53 -11.23 10.23
N PHE A 204 -4.59 -10.45 10.47
CA PHE A 204 -5.88 -10.98 10.89
C PHE A 204 -6.54 -11.83 9.79
N TYR A 205 -6.46 -11.37 8.53
CA TYR A 205 -6.89 -12.13 7.36
C TYR A 205 -6.13 -13.46 7.22
N ALA A 206 -4.79 -13.43 7.33
CA ALA A 206 -3.95 -14.62 7.20
C ALA A 206 -4.25 -15.66 8.30
N VAL A 207 -4.46 -15.19 9.54
CA VAL A 207 -4.87 -16.06 10.67
C VAL A 207 -6.22 -16.71 10.37
N CYS A 208 -7.23 -15.94 9.97
CA CYS A 208 -8.57 -16.47 9.65
C CYS A 208 -8.53 -17.50 8.51
N SER A 209 -7.78 -17.22 7.46
CA SER A 209 -7.61 -18.12 6.32
C SER A 209 -6.84 -19.40 6.70
N SER A 210 -5.83 -19.31 7.57
CA SER A 210 -5.12 -20.51 8.08
C SER A 210 -6.00 -21.39 8.99
N GLN A 211 -6.83 -20.78 9.84
CA GLN A 211 -7.81 -21.51 10.66
C GLN A 211 -8.85 -22.21 9.79
N PHE A 212 -9.27 -21.58 8.70
CA PHE A 212 -10.15 -22.22 7.73
C PHE A 212 -9.47 -23.42 7.05
N ALA A 213 -8.23 -23.24 6.57
CA ALA A 213 -7.46 -24.30 5.91
C ALA A 213 -7.18 -25.51 6.81
N THR A 214 -7.09 -25.32 8.13
CA THR A 214 -6.86 -26.41 9.10
C THR A 214 -8.15 -27.10 9.56
N LYS A 215 -9.27 -26.39 9.67
CA LYS A 215 -10.57 -26.96 10.06
C LYS A 215 -11.26 -27.75 8.94
N PHE A 216 -11.09 -27.32 7.69
CA PHE A 216 -11.75 -27.95 6.54
C PHE A 216 -11.36 -29.42 6.29
N PRO A 217 -10.07 -29.82 6.29
CA PRO A 217 -9.68 -31.22 6.08
C PRO A 217 -10.09 -32.17 7.23
N VAL A 218 -10.36 -31.63 8.43
CA VAL A 218 -10.79 -32.44 9.59
C VAL A 218 -12.29 -32.73 9.55
N LEU A 219 -13.09 -31.87 8.93
CA LEU A 219 -14.54 -32.05 8.81
C LEU A 219 -14.91 -33.06 7.71
N GLU A 220 -14.10 -33.16 6.66
CA GLU A 220 -14.34 -34.00 5.47
C GLU A 220 -13.63 -35.37 5.55
N GLY A 221 -13.59 -35.98 6.75
CA GLY A 221 -12.87 -37.23 7.00
C GLY A 221 -13.08 -38.27 5.89
N ASN A 222 -11.99 -38.57 5.17
CA ASN A 222 -11.88 -39.48 4.01
C ASN A 222 -12.15 -38.83 2.64
N MET A 223 -11.16 -38.15 2.06
CA MET A 223 -10.68 -38.46 0.70
C MET A 223 -9.39 -37.71 0.36
N LEU A 224 -8.52 -38.41 -0.36
CA LEU A 224 -7.30 -37.94 -1.00
C LEU A 224 -7.63 -37.00 -2.19
N GLU A 225 -8.52 -36.02 -1.99
CA GLU A 225 -8.79 -34.95 -2.95
C GLU A 225 -8.44 -33.62 -2.29
N THR A 226 -7.51 -32.90 -2.89
CA THR A 226 -7.19 -31.52 -2.52
C THR A 226 -8.41 -30.65 -2.79
N ASN A 227 -9.27 -30.48 -1.78
CA ASN A 227 -10.50 -29.72 -1.89
C ASN A 227 -10.14 -28.29 -2.33
N PRO A 228 -10.65 -27.80 -3.48
CA PRO A 228 -10.22 -26.54 -4.10
C PRO A 228 -10.33 -25.35 -3.14
N ILE A 229 -11.26 -25.40 -2.19
CA ILE A 229 -11.48 -24.39 -1.16
C ILE A 229 -10.29 -24.27 -0.18
N SER A 230 -9.68 -25.39 0.19
CA SER A 230 -8.49 -25.42 1.06
C SER A 230 -7.23 -24.93 0.34
N VAL A 231 -7.17 -25.12 -0.99
CA VAL A 231 -6.10 -24.63 -1.86
C VAL A 231 -6.22 -23.11 -2.04
N ILE A 232 -7.45 -22.62 -2.22
CA ILE A 232 -7.79 -21.20 -2.28
C ILE A 232 -7.37 -20.46 -0.98
N ALA A 233 -7.65 -21.03 0.19
CA ALA A 233 -7.24 -20.42 1.46
C ALA A 233 -5.70 -20.29 1.56
N ARG A 234 -4.97 -21.35 1.21
CA ARG A 234 -3.49 -21.34 1.18
C ARG A 234 -2.92 -20.34 0.18
N SER A 235 -3.54 -20.18 -0.99
CA SER A 235 -3.12 -19.21 -2.00
C SER A 235 -3.37 -17.76 -1.62
N THR A 236 -4.46 -17.48 -0.93
CA THR A 236 -4.71 -16.13 -0.40
C THR A 236 -3.73 -15.72 0.69
N ASN A 237 -3.23 -16.67 1.50
CA ASN A 237 -2.18 -16.38 2.49
C ASN A 237 -0.83 -16.07 1.84
N ALA A 238 -0.48 -16.81 0.78
CA ALA A 238 0.76 -16.55 0.03
C ALA A 238 0.70 -15.20 -0.72
N GLY A 239 -0.48 -14.83 -1.22
CA GLY A 239 -0.72 -13.52 -1.83
C GLY A 239 -0.57 -12.37 -0.84
N ALA A 240 -1.27 -12.43 0.30
CA ALA A 240 -1.19 -11.42 1.36
C ALA A 240 0.26 -11.18 1.83
N VAL A 241 1.01 -12.25 2.15
CA VAL A 241 2.42 -12.13 2.57
C VAL A 241 3.31 -11.47 1.50
N SER A 242 3.05 -11.74 0.22
CA SER A 242 3.80 -11.14 -0.89
C SER A 242 3.44 -9.67 -1.09
N ASP A 243 2.17 -9.30 -0.89
CA ASP A 243 1.71 -7.91 -1.00
C ASP A 243 2.16 -7.04 0.19
N LEU A 244 2.25 -7.60 1.39
CA LEU A 244 2.86 -6.93 2.54
C LEU A 244 4.34 -6.63 2.30
N ALA A 245 5.08 -7.59 1.75
CA ALA A 245 6.48 -7.39 1.38
C ALA A 245 6.61 -6.32 0.28
N CYS A 246 5.68 -6.27 -0.67
CA CYS A 246 5.66 -5.23 -1.70
C CYS A 246 5.32 -3.85 -1.13
N LEU A 247 4.32 -3.75 -0.25
CA LEU A 247 3.97 -2.52 0.44
C LEU A 247 5.15 -2.00 1.23
N LEU A 248 5.78 -2.85 2.06
CA LEU A 248 6.99 -2.51 2.81
C LEU A 248 8.14 -2.08 1.90
N HIS A 249 8.36 -2.78 0.78
CA HIS A 249 9.38 -2.40 -0.20
C HIS A 249 9.06 -1.05 -0.88
N MET A 250 7.79 -0.78 -1.21
CA MET A 250 7.35 0.51 -1.75
C MET A 250 7.48 1.65 -0.74
N PHE A 251 7.41 1.36 0.56
CA PHE A 251 7.64 2.34 1.63
C PHE A 251 9.13 2.53 1.97
N GLN A 252 9.99 1.54 1.75
CA GLN A 252 11.42 1.61 2.10
C GLN A 252 12.32 2.14 0.97
N TYR A 253 11.98 1.93 -0.32
CA TYR A 253 12.81 2.32 -1.46
C TYR A 253 12.45 3.72 -2.03
N GLN A 254 12.64 4.79 -1.25
CA GLN A 254 12.46 6.18 -1.73
C GLN A 254 13.47 7.20 -1.15
N ASN A 255 14.51 6.78 -0.43
CA ASN A 255 15.61 7.69 0.00
C ASN A 255 16.72 7.80 -1.06
#